data_AF-A0AAU5HU81-F1
#
_entry.id   AF-A0AAU5HU81-F1
#
_cell.length_a   1.000
_cell.length_b   1.000
_cell.length_c   1.000
_cell.angle_alpha   90.00
_cell.angle_beta   90.00
_cell.angle_gamma   90.00
#
_symmetry.space_group_name_H-M   'P 1'
#
loop_
_entity.id
_entity.type
_entity.pdbx_description
1 polymer ?
#
loop_
_entity_poly.entity_id
_entity_poly.type
_entity_poly.pdbx_seq_one_letter_code
_entity_poly.pdbx_strand_id
1 'polypeptide(L)'
;MSGDADADLAVLSVRALGDRGLPADVVDVYAARRHYSAVELEQLGLRADGTDFDLFGLRDRLESVVWVSDEEFAAHGLDAVEIAELRRWALEWESDLGLRLAEEYDDDPDLDPDREGD
;
A
#
# COMPACT_ATOMS: atom_id res chain seq x y z
N MET A 1 1.10 9.61 25.69
CA MET A 1 2.25 8.80 25.24
C MET A 1 1.85 7.59 24.38
N SER A 2 0.56 7.42 23.97
CA SER A 2 0.19 6.32 23.03
C SER A 2 0.53 6.58 21.56
N GLY A 3 0.57 7.84 21.12
CA GLY A 3 0.66 8.17 19.69
C GLY A 3 1.94 7.72 18.96
N ASP A 4 3.08 7.64 19.66
CA ASP A 4 4.34 7.18 19.05
C ASP A 4 4.33 5.66 18.78
N ALA A 5 3.80 4.85 19.69
CA ALA A 5 3.77 3.39 19.52
C ALA A 5 2.81 2.96 18.41
N ASP A 6 1.68 3.66 18.26
CA ASP A 6 0.73 3.42 17.15
C ASP A 6 1.35 3.81 15.79
N ALA A 7 2.13 4.89 15.75
CA ALA A 7 2.84 5.31 14.54
C ALA A 7 3.95 4.33 14.16
N ASP A 8 4.75 3.88 15.13
CA ASP A 8 5.80 2.88 14.91
C ASP A 8 5.20 1.56 14.38
N LEU A 9 4.06 1.14 14.92
CA LEU A 9 3.36 -0.05 14.42
C LEU A 9 2.87 0.15 12.98
N ALA A 10 2.26 1.29 12.67
CA ALA A 10 1.80 1.60 11.31
C ALA A 10 2.95 1.58 10.29
N VAL A 11 4.11 2.14 10.67
CA VAL A 11 5.34 2.07 9.85
C VAL A 11 5.73 0.62 9.59
N LEU A 12 5.82 -0.21 10.64
CA LEU A 12 6.22 -1.62 10.50
C LEU A 12 5.24 -2.41 9.62
N SER A 13 3.94 -2.18 9.78
CA SER A 13 2.89 -2.86 9.01
C SER A 13 2.92 -2.46 7.53
N VAL A 14 3.09 -1.18 7.20
CA VAL A 14 3.19 -0.73 5.79
C VAL A 14 4.43 -1.32 5.12
N ARG A 15 5.56 -1.37 5.84
CA ARG A 15 6.78 -1.97 5.31
C ARG A 15 6.65 -3.47 5.08
N ALA A 16 6.03 -4.16 6.03
CA ALA A 16 5.73 -5.57 5.88
C ALA A 16 4.82 -5.84 4.69
N LEU A 17 3.80 -4.99 4.48
CA LEU A 17 2.93 -5.09 3.32
C LEU A 17 3.72 -4.94 2.01
N GLY A 18 4.58 -3.93 1.89
CA GLY A 18 5.42 -3.74 0.69
C GLY A 18 6.43 -4.87 0.45
N ASP A 19 7.04 -5.40 1.51
CA ASP A 19 8.09 -6.43 1.41
C ASP A 19 7.53 -7.84 1.15
N ARG A 20 6.54 -8.29 1.92
CA ARG A 20 6.04 -9.67 1.90
C ARG A 20 4.56 -9.82 1.53
N GLY A 21 3.74 -8.79 1.73
CA GLY A 21 2.35 -8.77 1.27
C GLY A 21 1.48 -9.92 1.79
N LEU A 22 1.71 -10.38 3.02
CA LEU A 22 0.91 -11.46 3.59
C LEU A 22 -0.48 -10.94 4.00
N PRO A 23 -1.50 -11.82 4.10
CA PRO A 23 -2.85 -11.41 4.53
C PRO A 23 -2.85 -10.67 5.87
N ALA A 24 -2.00 -11.08 6.82
CA ALA A 24 -1.83 -10.40 8.11
C ALA A 24 -1.37 -8.94 7.95
N ASP A 25 -0.45 -8.68 7.00
CA ASP A 25 0.09 -7.33 6.78
C ASP A 25 -0.99 -6.40 6.21
N VAL A 26 -1.79 -6.92 5.28
CA VAL A 26 -2.93 -6.19 4.72
C VAL A 26 -3.93 -5.85 5.82
N VAL A 27 -4.22 -6.79 6.73
CA VAL A 27 -5.14 -6.60 7.85
C VAL A 27 -4.61 -5.55 8.83
N ASP A 28 -3.32 -5.59 9.17
CA ASP A 28 -2.71 -4.63 10.09
C ASP A 28 -2.74 -3.20 9.51
N VAL A 29 -2.40 -3.04 8.23
CA VAL A 29 -2.48 -1.73 7.55
C VAL A 29 -3.94 -1.27 7.40
N TYR A 30 -4.86 -2.19 7.12
CA TYR A 30 -6.28 -1.89 7.05
C TYR A 30 -6.84 -1.40 8.41
N ALA A 31 -6.35 -1.94 9.53
CA ALA A 31 -6.71 -1.43 10.85
C ALA A 31 -6.19 0.00 11.09
N ALA A 32 -4.98 0.30 10.59
CA ALA A 32 -4.35 1.62 10.68
C ALA A 32 -5.11 2.72 9.91
N ARG A 33 -5.98 2.37 8.94
CA ARG A 33 -6.82 3.31 8.17
C ARG A 33 -7.70 4.23 9.04
N ARG A 34 -7.95 3.84 10.30
CA ARG A 34 -8.72 4.64 11.26
C ARG A 34 -7.96 5.88 11.75
N HIS A 35 -6.65 5.87 11.61
CA HIS A 35 -5.75 6.91 12.10
C HIS A 35 -4.98 7.62 10.99
N TYR A 36 -4.73 6.92 9.89
CA TYR A 36 -3.93 7.40 8.77
C TYR A 36 -4.67 7.22 7.44
N SER A 37 -4.55 8.21 6.58
CA SER A 37 -4.92 8.09 5.16
C SER A 37 -3.92 7.21 4.40
N ALA A 38 -4.32 6.74 3.21
CA ALA A 38 -3.44 6.01 2.29
C ALA A 38 -2.13 6.75 2.02
N VAL A 39 -2.20 8.05 1.73
CA VAL A 39 -1.03 8.91 1.50
C VAL A 39 -0.14 9.00 2.75
N GLU A 40 -0.72 9.10 3.95
CA GLU A 40 0.08 9.11 5.18
C GLU A 40 0.79 7.78 5.42
N LEU A 41 0.15 6.66 5.11
CA LEU A 41 0.75 5.33 5.18
C LEU A 41 1.92 5.18 4.19
N GLU A 42 1.77 5.66 2.94
CA GLU A 42 2.86 5.74 1.95
C GLU A 42 4.07 6.50 2.51
N GLN A 43 3.82 7.69 3.07
CA GLN A 43 4.86 8.55 3.63
C GLN A 43 5.55 7.94 4.84
N LEU A 44 4.81 7.19 5.68
CA LEU A 44 5.39 6.46 6.81
C LEU A 44 6.34 5.34 6.33
N GLY A 45 5.96 4.61 5.28
CA GLY A 45 6.81 3.60 4.66
C GLY A 45 8.10 4.20 4.08
N LEU A 46 7.98 5.32 3.36
CA LEU A 46 9.11 6.00 2.70
C LEU A 46 10.10 6.68 3.68
N ARG A 47 9.64 7.07 4.87
CA ARG A 47 10.50 7.76 5.87
C ARG A 47 11.40 6.83 6.66
N ALA A 48 11.03 5.55 6.76
CA ALA A 48 11.72 4.61 7.63
C ALA A 48 13.03 4.12 6.98
N ASP A 49 14.11 4.06 7.77
CA ASP A 49 15.43 3.63 7.35
C ASP A 49 15.54 2.10 7.19
N GLY A 50 16.34 1.64 6.23
CA GLY A 50 16.47 0.23 5.86
C GLY A 50 15.40 -0.24 4.87
N THR A 51 15.64 -1.36 4.18
CA THR A 51 14.84 -2.06 3.13
C THR A 51 14.45 -1.26 1.87
N ASP A 52 14.45 -1.94 0.72
CA ASP A 52 13.85 -1.49 -0.56
C ASP A 52 12.32 -1.39 -0.42
N PHE A 53 11.83 -0.35 0.25
CA PHE A 53 10.41 0.01 0.18
C PHE A 53 10.21 1.04 -0.92
N ASP A 54 9.38 0.70 -1.89
CA ASP A 54 9.01 1.59 -2.97
C ASP A 54 7.51 1.51 -3.28
N LEU A 55 6.99 2.55 -3.92
CA LEU A 55 5.56 2.68 -4.19
C LEU A 55 5.07 1.72 -5.30
N PHE A 56 5.92 1.31 -6.24
CA PHE A 56 5.55 0.32 -7.25
C PHE A 56 5.39 -1.06 -6.60
N GLY A 57 6.34 -1.47 -5.77
CA GLY A 57 6.24 -2.70 -4.99
C GLY A 57 5.00 -2.73 -4.10
N LEU A 58 4.70 -1.62 -3.40
CA LEU A 58 3.47 -1.51 -2.61
C LEU A 58 2.21 -1.70 -3.48
N ARG A 59 2.15 -1.04 -4.64
CA ARG A 59 1.02 -1.15 -5.57
C ARG A 59 0.80 -2.59 -6.02
N ASP A 60 1.87 -3.29 -6.44
CA ASP A 60 1.79 -4.70 -6.84
C ASP A 60 1.25 -5.59 -5.71
N ARG A 61 1.62 -5.31 -4.45
CA ARG A 61 1.08 -6.03 -3.29
C ARG A 61 -0.38 -5.71 -3.03
N LEU A 62 -0.81 -4.47 -3.21
CA LEU A 62 -2.23 -4.11 -3.11
C LEU A 62 -3.07 -4.77 -4.22
N GLU A 63 -2.56 -4.84 -5.46
CA GLU A 63 -3.22 -5.58 -6.55
C GLU A 63 -3.38 -7.06 -6.21
N SER A 64 -2.41 -7.64 -5.49
CA SER A 64 -2.47 -9.05 -5.10
C SER A 64 -3.58 -9.39 -4.09
N VAL A 65 -4.10 -8.40 -3.36
CA VAL A 65 -5.11 -8.57 -2.30
C VAL A 65 -6.40 -9.22 -2.82
N VAL A 66 -6.78 -8.97 -4.06
CA VAL A 66 -8.03 -9.51 -4.63
C VAL A 66 -7.99 -11.04 -4.77
N TRP A 67 -6.79 -11.63 -4.82
CA TRP A 67 -6.58 -13.07 -5.03
C TRP A 67 -6.49 -13.87 -3.72
N VAL A 68 -6.27 -13.20 -2.59
CA VAL A 68 -6.28 -13.84 -1.25
C VAL A 68 -7.68 -14.38 -0.97
N SER A 69 -7.81 -15.55 -0.35
CA SER A 69 -9.13 -16.16 -0.09
C SER A 69 -9.84 -15.53 1.11
N ASP A 70 -11.17 -15.59 1.15
CA ASP A 70 -11.95 -15.09 2.29
C ASP A 70 -11.60 -15.86 3.58
N GLU A 71 -11.30 -17.17 3.49
CA GLU A 71 -10.87 -17.98 4.62
C GLU A 71 -9.53 -17.52 5.22
N GLU A 72 -8.61 -17.01 4.38
CA GLU A 72 -7.32 -16.51 4.84
C GLU A 72 -7.51 -15.22 5.64
N PHE A 73 -8.36 -14.29 5.17
CA PHE A 73 -8.70 -13.10 5.95
C PHE A 73 -9.55 -13.42 7.18
N ALA A 74 -10.47 -14.37 7.09
CA ALA A 74 -11.28 -14.79 8.23
C ALA A 74 -10.43 -15.43 9.36
N ALA A 75 -9.30 -16.07 9.01
CA ALA A 75 -8.34 -16.55 10.01
C ALA A 75 -7.71 -15.42 10.85
N HIS A 76 -7.75 -14.19 10.35
CA HIS A 76 -7.34 -12.97 11.07
C HIS A 76 -8.50 -12.27 11.79
N GLY A 77 -9.70 -12.86 11.81
CA GLY A 77 -10.84 -12.38 12.59
C GLY A 77 -11.77 -11.43 11.84
N LEU A 78 -11.59 -11.24 10.53
CA LEU A 78 -12.49 -10.44 9.72
C LEU A 78 -13.75 -11.22 9.35
N ASP A 79 -14.91 -10.56 9.41
CA ASP A 79 -16.14 -11.10 8.84
C ASP A 79 -16.23 -10.81 7.31
N ALA A 80 -17.23 -11.40 6.66
CA ALA A 80 -17.41 -11.24 5.21
C ALA A 80 -17.64 -9.79 4.76
N VAL A 81 -18.23 -8.95 5.61
CA VAL A 81 -18.45 -7.52 5.30
C VAL A 81 -17.13 -6.78 5.43
N GLU A 82 -16.37 -7.03 6.49
CA GLU A 82 -15.05 -6.44 6.70
C GLU A 82 -14.07 -6.85 5.59
N ILE A 83 -14.12 -8.10 5.12
CA ILE A 83 -13.33 -8.57 3.98
C ILE A 83 -13.68 -7.80 2.71
N ALA A 84 -14.98 -7.61 2.43
CA ALA A 84 -15.41 -6.86 1.27
C ALA A 84 -14.97 -5.39 1.34
N GLU A 85 -15.06 -4.77 2.51
CA GLU A 85 -14.57 -3.41 2.73
C GLU A 85 -13.05 -3.31 2.60
N LEU A 86 -12.30 -4.29 3.12
CA LEU A 86 -10.84 -4.36 3.00
C LEU A 86 -10.42 -4.46 1.53
N ARG A 87 -11.05 -5.34 0.76
CA ARG A 87 -10.75 -5.48 -0.68
C ARG A 87 -11.04 -4.20 -1.44
N ARG A 88 -12.16 -3.54 -1.14
CA ARG A 88 -12.53 -2.26 -1.74
C ARG A 88 -11.51 -1.17 -1.40
N TRP A 89 -11.11 -1.08 -0.14
CA TRP A 89 -10.11 -0.12 0.31
C TRP A 89 -8.75 -0.36 -0.37
N ALA A 90 -8.31 -1.61 -0.48
CA ALA A 90 -7.07 -1.95 -1.16
C ALA A 90 -7.12 -1.60 -2.65
N LEU A 91 -8.26 -1.86 -3.32
CA LEU A 91 -8.46 -1.49 -4.72
C LEU A 91 -8.47 0.03 -4.93
N GLU A 92 -9.18 0.78 -4.09
CA GLU A 92 -9.22 2.23 -4.16
C GLU A 92 -7.81 2.84 -3.98
N TRP A 93 -7.02 2.27 -3.07
CA TRP A 93 -5.62 2.69 -2.88
C TRP A 93 -4.73 2.30 -4.06
N GLU A 94 -4.78 1.05 -4.52
CA GLU A 94 -4.01 0.59 -5.70
C GLU A 94 -4.26 1.48 -6.91
N SER A 95 -5.53 1.80 -7.18
CA SER A 95 -5.91 2.58 -8.35
C SER A 95 -5.49 4.06 -8.25
N ASP A 96 -5.61 4.69 -7.08
CA ASP A 96 -5.09 6.05 -6.85
C ASP A 96 -3.57 6.10 -7.00
N LEU A 97 -2.88 5.14 -6.40
CA LEU A 97 -1.43 5.04 -6.47
C LEU A 97 -0.95 4.75 -7.90
N GLY A 98 -1.64 3.85 -8.61
CA GLY A 98 -1.36 3.53 -10.01
C GLY A 98 -1.52 4.72 -10.94
N LEU A 99 -2.55 5.56 -10.73
CA LEU A 99 -2.72 6.79 -11.50
C LEU A 99 -1.57 7.77 -11.25
N ARG A 100 -1.23 8.01 -9.98
CA ARG A 100 -0.15 8.93 -9.60
C ARG A 100 1.21 8.48 -10.12
N LEU A 101 1.51 7.18 -10.05
CA LEU A 101 2.75 6.61 -10.58
C LEU A 101 2.83 6.69 -12.10
N ALA A 102 1.70 6.56 -12.81
CA ALA A 102 1.66 6.75 -14.26
C ALA A 102 1.87 8.21 -14.65
N GLU A 103 1.25 9.15 -13.94
CA GLU A 103 1.44 10.59 -14.16
C GLU A 103 2.91 11.02 -13.93
N GLU A 104 3.56 10.50 -12.88
CA GLU A 104 4.99 10.76 -12.61
C GLU A 104 5.91 10.23 -13.72
N TYR A 105 5.52 9.12 -14.38
CA TYR A 105 6.27 8.55 -15.50
C TYR A 105 6.12 9.37 -16.79
N ASP A 106 4.92 9.90 -17.07
CA ASP A 106 4.66 10.75 -18.24
C ASP A 106 5.33 12.13 -18.13
N ASP A 107 5.55 12.63 -16.90
CA ASP A 107 6.23 13.90 -16.63
C ASP A 107 7.77 13.80 -16.65
N ASP A 108 8.36 12.62 -16.85
CA ASP A 108 9.82 12.45 -17.02
C ASP A 108 10.24 12.74 -18.49
N PRO A 109 10.79 13.94 -18.79
CA PRO A 109 11.07 14.36 -20.16
C PRO A 109 12.32 13.67 -20.76
N ASP A 110 13.07 12.91 -19.97
CA ASP A 110 14.27 12.18 -20.42
C ASP A 110 13.93 10.77 -20.96
N LEU A 111 12.67 10.32 -20.82
CA LEU A 111 12.17 9.04 -21.33
C LEU A 111 11.37 9.14 -22.64
N ASP A 112 11.32 10.31 -23.27
CA ASP A 112 10.64 10.54 -24.55
C ASP A 112 11.59 10.22 -25.72
N PRO A 113 11.58 9.00 -26.32
CA PRO A 113 12.53 8.62 -27.37
C PRO A 113 12.29 9.38 -28.68
N ASP A 114 11.15 10.07 -28.81
CA ASP A 114 10.78 10.83 -30.01
C ASP A 114 11.30 12.29 -29.97
N ARG A 115 12.05 12.69 -28.92
CA ARG A 115 12.79 13.96 -28.91
C ARG A 115 14.12 13.88 -29.69
N GLU A 116 14.12 13.21 -30.84
CA GLU A 116 15.20 13.32 -31.82
C GLU A 116 15.02 14.61 -32.65
N GLY A 117 15.78 15.63 -32.27
CA GLY A 117 16.41 16.61 -33.17
C GLY A 117 15.54 17.45 -34.10
N ASP A 118 15.43 18.75 -33.77
CA ASP A 118 15.50 19.82 -34.79
C ASP A 118 16.84 20.56 -34.63
#